data_AF-A0A7N0VEI3-F1
#
_entry.id   AF-A0A7N0VEI3-F1
#
_cell.length_a   1.000
_cell.length_b   1.000
_cell.length_c   1.000
_cell.angle_alpha   90.00
_cell.angle_beta   90.00
_cell.angle_gamma   90.00
#
_symmetry.space_group_name_H-M   'P 1'
#
loop_
_entity.id
_entity.type
_entity.pdbx_description
1 polymer ?
#
loop_
_entity_poly.entity_id
_entity_poly.type
_entity_poly.pdbx_seq_one_letter_code
_entity_poly.pdbx_strand_id
1 'polypeptide(L)'
;MKDNSKIIKEATSKPINLSDNIIPRVHPHFHLSLRTYGKNLIVWLGPRPEVYIMEPELIKEVSNRIYDFQKPLRNPCRKLLANGLAAYEGDQWVKHRRLINPAFHAETLTKMMPAFHHSSNEMVSKWEKLCLASADGSCELDVWKDIKA
;
A
#
# COMPACT_ATOMS: atom_id res chain seq x y z
N MET A 1 -10.88 0.67 23.75
CA MET A 1 -11.69 0.81 22.50
C MET A 1 -12.31 2.19 22.32
N LYS A 2 -12.97 2.79 23.34
CA LYS A 2 -13.52 4.16 23.25
C LYS A 2 -12.46 5.25 23.00
N ASP A 3 -11.22 5.05 23.44
CA ASP A 3 -10.16 6.04 23.23
C ASP A 3 -9.58 5.98 21.80
N ASN A 4 -9.44 4.79 21.21
CA ASN A 4 -9.00 4.66 19.81
C ASN A 4 -9.98 5.30 18.82
N SER A 5 -11.29 5.20 19.08
CA SER A 5 -12.29 5.84 18.20
C SER A 5 -12.26 7.36 18.32
N LYS A 6 -11.94 7.92 19.50
CA LYS A 6 -11.71 9.37 19.67
C LYS A 6 -10.47 9.83 18.90
N ILE A 7 -9.35 9.13 19.06
CA ILE A 7 -8.08 9.43 18.38
C ILE A 7 -8.25 9.39 16.86
N ILE A 8 -8.98 8.40 16.32
CA ILE A 8 -9.27 8.32 14.88
C ILE A 8 -10.14 9.49 14.43
N LYS A 9 -11.21 9.82 15.18
CA LYS A 9 -12.08 10.96 14.87
C LYS A 9 -11.33 12.28 14.87
N GLU A 10 -10.42 12.48 15.82
CA GLU A 10 -9.59 13.67 15.90
C GLU A 10 -8.62 13.76 14.72
N ALA A 11 -7.94 12.66 14.39
CA ALA A 11 -7.01 12.58 13.27
C ALA A 11 -7.67 12.81 11.90
N THR A 12 -8.96 12.46 11.75
CA THR A 12 -9.72 12.67 10.51
C THR A 12 -10.56 13.95 10.50
N SER A 13 -10.60 14.70 11.61
CA SER A 13 -11.49 15.86 11.79
C SER A 13 -11.26 17.02 10.81
N LYS A 14 -10.01 17.21 10.36
CA LYS A 14 -9.61 18.27 9.42
C LYS A 14 -8.99 17.68 8.18
N PRO A 15 -9.11 18.30 6.99
CA PRO A 15 -8.35 17.90 5.82
C PRO A 15 -6.84 18.11 6.05
N ILE A 16 -6.01 17.36 5.33
CA ILE A 16 -4.55 17.53 5.28
C ILE A 16 -4.15 17.97 3.87
N ASN A 17 -3.04 18.70 3.75
CA ASN A 17 -2.48 19.05 2.45
C ASN A 17 -1.80 17.83 1.82
N LEU A 18 -1.57 17.88 0.50
CA LEU A 18 -0.92 16.81 -0.25
C LEU A 18 0.50 16.51 0.24
N SER A 19 1.23 17.53 0.70
CA SER A 19 2.61 17.41 1.19
C SER A 19 2.70 17.07 2.68
N ASP A 20 1.57 17.03 3.40
CA ASP A 20 1.58 16.75 4.82
C ASP A 20 1.87 15.27 5.09
N ASN A 21 2.48 14.99 6.25
CA ASN A 21 2.69 13.63 6.67
C ASN A 21 1.34 12.92 6.87
N ILE A 22 1.09 11.87 6.09
CA ILE A 22 -0.16 11.10 6.13
C ILE A 22 -0.23 10.11 7.30
N ILE A 23 0.91 9.75 7.90
CA ILE A 23 1.00 8.71 8.93
C ILE A 23 0.11 8.99 10.16
N PRO A 24 0.09 10.22 10.74
CA PRO A 24 -0.80 10.55 11.85
C PRO A 24 -2.28 10.41 11.51
N ARG A 25 -2.65 10.45 10.22
CA ARG A 25 -4.05 10.30 9.79
C ARG A 25 -4.44 8.84 9.59
N VAL A 26 -3.58 8.04 8.95
CA VAL A 26 -3.88 6.65 8.59
C VAL A 26 -3.69 5.71 9.77
N HIS A 27 -2.68 5.96 10.60
CA HIS A 27 -2.34 5.14 11.76
C HIS A 27 -2.13 6.01 13.02
N PRO A 28 -3.16 6.75 13.48
CA PRO A 28 -3.02 7.74 14.55
C PRO A 28 -2.59 7.14 15.88
N HIS A 29 -3.14 5.97 16.25
CA HIS A 29 -2.77 5.26 17.47
C HIS A 29 -1.30 4.84 17.45
N PHE A 30 -0.86 4.24 16.35
CA PHE A 30 0.54 3.83 16.19
C PHE A 30 1.48 5.03 16.21
N HIS A 31 1.15 6.11 15.49
CA HIS A 31 1.94 7.34 15.49
C HIS A 31 2.11 7.93 16.90
N LEU A 32 1.03 7.95 17.70
CA LEU A 32 1.09 8.39 19.10
C LEU A 32 1.97 7.46 19.95
N SER A 33 1.76 6.14 19.85
CA SER A 33 2.55 5.16 20.60
C SER A 33 4.04 5.24 20.26
N LEU A 34 4.39 5.42 18.99
CA LEU A 34 5.79 5.60 18.56
C LEU A 34 6.43 6.83 19.18
N ARG A 35 5.70 7.95 19.23
CA ARG A 35 6.20 9.19 19.83
C ARG A 35 6.41 9.06 21.33
N THR A 36 5.54 8.34 22.03
CA THR A 36 5.59 8.21 23.49
C THR A 36 6.59 7.14 23.94
N TYR A 37 6.69 6.02 23.23
CA TYR A 37 7.39 4.82 23.70
C TYR A 37 8.61 4.42 22.85
N GLY A 38 8.83 5.05 21.69
CA GLY A 38 9.98 4.76 20.83
C GLY A 38 9.71 3.72 19.75
N LYS A 39 10.77 3.19 19.12
CA LYS A 39 10.73 2.43 17.85
C LYS A 39 10.22 0.99 17.98
N ASN A 40 10.40 0.36 19.13
CA ASN A 40 9.95 -1.01 19.41
C ASN A 40 8.86 -0.98 20.45
N LEU A 41 7.64 -1.30 20.03
CA LEU A 41 6.46 -1.16 20.86
C LEU A 41 5.52 -2.33 20.66
N ILE A 42 4.84 -2.66 21.75
CA ILE A 42 3.71 -3.56 21.76
C ILE A 42 2.46 -2.70 21.85
N VAL A 43 1.61 -2.81 20.85
CA VAL A 43 0.33 -2.09 20.80
C VAL A 43 -0.81 -3.08 20.82
N TRP A 44 -1.82 -2.77 21.60
CA TRP A 44 -3.06 -3.53 21.64
C TRP A 44 -4.00 -3.08 20.53
N LEU A 45 -4.17 -3.93 19.51
CA LEU A 45 -5.19 -3.75 18.49
C LEU A 45 -6.42 -4.59 18.85
N GLY A 46 -7.32 -4.01 19.64
CA GLY A 46 -8.43 -4.76 20.23
C GLY A 46 -7.92 -5.76 21.27
N PRO A 47 -8.38 -7.03 21.28
CA PRO A 47 -7.94 -8.03 22.26
C PRO A 47 -6.57 -8.66 21.93
N ARG A 48 -5.97 -8.33 20.78
CA ARG A 48 -4.72 -8.93 20.33
C ARG A 48 -3.57 -7.93 20.46
N PRO A 49 -2.48 -8.28 21.16
CA PRO A 49 -1.26 -7.48 21.13
C PRO A 49 -0.54 -7.69 19.79
N GLU A 50 -0.03 -6.61 19.23
CA GLU A 50 0.82 -6.59 18.05
C GLU A 50 2.18 -6.01 18.41
N VAL A 51 3.24 -6.69 17.97
CA VAL A 51 4.62 -6.21 18.10
C VAL A 51 4.98 -5.48 16.81
N TYR A 52 5.43 -4.24 16.94
CA TYR A 52 5.94 -3.44 15.84
C TYR A 52 7.47 -3.46 15.86
N ILE A 53 8.04 -3.89 14.74
CA ILE A 53 9.48 -3.98 14.51
C ILE A 53 9.85 -2.91 13.49
N MET A 54 10.86 -2.10 13.79
CA MET A 54 11.31 -1.01 12.91
C MET A 54 12.74 -1.17 12.42
N GLU A 55 13.50 -2.09 12.98
CA GLU A 55 14.86 -2.41 12.54
C GLU A 55 14.82 -3.17 11.21
N PRO A 56 15.45 -2.65 10.14
CA PRO A 56 15.47 -3.29 8.82
C PRO A 56 15.96 -4.74 8.85
N GLU A 57 16.94 -5.04 9.70
CA GLU A 57 17.54 -6.36 9.85
C GLU A 57 16.52 -7.36 10.39
N LEU A 58 15.76 -6.98 11.42
CA LEU A 58 14.72 -7.82 12.02
C LEU A 58 13.52 -7.94 11.08
N ILE A 59 13.13 -6.87 10.37
CA ILE A 59 12.07 -6.93 9.36
C ILE A 59 12.43 -7.94 8.27
N LYS A 60 13.68 -7.93 7.79
CA LYS A 60 14.18 -8.86 6.79
C LYS A 60 14.17 -10.30 7.33
N GLU A 61 14.60 -10.51 8.56
CA GLU A 61 14.63 -11.82 9.20
C GLU A 61 13.22 -12.41 9.33
N VAL A 62 12.28 -11.65 9.90
CA VAL A 62 10.87 -12.06 10.07
C VAL A 62 10.22 -12.33 8.71
N SER A 63 10.46 -11.48 7.71
CA SER A 63 9.88 -11.63 6.37
C SER A 63 10.40 -12.85 5.61
N ASN A 64 11.63 -13.31 5.89
CA ASN A 64 12.20 -14.50 5.25
C ASN A 64 11.74 -15.80 5.90
N ARG A 65 11.40 -15.77 7.20
CA ARG A 65 10.94 -16.93 7.97
C ARG A 65 9.44 -17.15 7.80
N ILE A 66 9.00 -17.36 6.56
CA ILE A 66 7.58 -17.47 6.17
C ILE A 66 6.82 -18.63 6.81
N TYR A 67 7.52 -19.61 7.38
CA TYR A 67 6.94 -20.75 8.10
C TYR A 67 6.75 -20.45 9.60
N ASP A 68 7.59 -19.58 10.17
CA ASP A 68 7.53 -19.20 11.58
C ASP A 68 6.57 -18.02 11.78
N PHE A 69 6.55 -17.08 10.82
CA PHE A 69 5.75 -15.86 10.88
C PHE A 69 4.74 -15.79 9.73
N GLN A 70 3.46 -15.94 10.07
CA GLN A 70 2.35 -15.77 9.12
C GLN A 70 1.94 -14.30 9.00
N LYS A 71 1.29 -13.93 7.88
CA LYS A 71 0.83 -12.55 7.68
C LYS A 71 -0.25 -12.20 8.71
N PRO A 72 -0.21 -10.98 9.28
CA PRO A 72 -1.17 -10.58 10.29
C PRO A 72 -2.60 -10.54 9.72
N LEU A 73 -3.50 -11.25 10.38
CA LEU A 73 -4.93 -11.30 10.05
C LEU A 73 -5.64 -10.04 10.53
N ARG A 74 -5.58 -8.97 9.71
CA ARG A 74 -6.27 -7.70 10.01
C ARG A 74 -7.79 -7.76 9.87
N ASN A 75 -8.31 -8.65 9.02
CA ASN A 75 -9.76 -8.82 8.81
C ASN A 75 -10.09 -10.33 8.75
N PRO A 76 -10.87 -10.87 9.70
CA PRO A 76 -11.28 -12.27 9.71
C PRO A 76 -11.98 -12.71 8.42
N CYS A 77 -12.75 -11.82 7.79
CA CYS A 77 -13.48 -12.11 6.56
C CYS A 77 -12.58 -12.10 5.31
N ARG A 78 -11.34 -11.59 5.40
CA ARG A 78 -10.43 -11.51 4.24
C ARG A 78 -10.12 -12.89 3.66
N LYS A 79 -10.02 -13.91 4.51
CA LYS A 79 -9.83 -15.32 4.11
C LYS A 79 -11.02 -15.90 3.34
N LEU A 80 -12.20 -15.30 3.44
CA LEU A 80 -13.41 -15.75 2.75
C LEU A 80 -13.64 -14.99 1.44
N LEU A 81 -13.23 -13.71 1.39
CA LEU A 81 -13.55 -12.80 0.29
C LEU A 81 -12.43 -12.66 -0.76
N ALA A 82 -11.18 -12.96 -0.42
CA ALA A 82 -10.05 -12.76 -1.33
C ALA A 82 -9.00 -13.87 -1.15
N ASN A 83 -9.17 -14.96 -1.89
CA ASN A 83 -8.18 -16.02 -2.01
C ASN A 83 -7.24 -15.72 -3.18
N GLY A 84 -5.93 -15.81 -2.94
CA GLY A 84 -4.91 -15.53 -3.94
C GLY A 84 -3.52 -15.44 -3.33
N LEU A 85 -2.53 -15.12 -4.17
CA LEU A 85 -1.12 -15.12 -3.78
C LEU A 85 -0.82 -14.24 -2.55
N ALA A 86 -1.53 -13.12 -2.39
CA ALA A 86 -1.35 -12.23 -1.24
C ALA A 86 -1.90 -12.81 0.09
N ALA A 87 -2.77 -13.82 0.03
CA ALA A 87 -3.40 -14.45 1.19
C ALA A 87 -2.80 -15.84 1.52
N TYR A 88 -2.15 -16.49 0.55
CA TYR A 88 -1.52 -17.80 0.78
C TYR A 88 -0.31 -17.70 1.71
N GLU A 89 -0.09 -18.77 2.48
CA GLU A 89 1.03 -18.95 3.41
C GLU A 89 1.80 -20.24 3.10
N GLY A 90 3.04 -20.32 3.59
CA GLY A 90 3.89 -21.52 3.48
C GLY A 90 3.94 -22.10 2.07
N ASP A 91 3.75 -23.42 1.95
CA ASP A 91 3.90 -24.15 0.69
C ASP A 91 2.90 -23.73 -0.39
N GLN A 92 1.69 -23.31 0.01
CA GLN A 92 0.72 -22.77 -0.95
C GLN A 92 1.25 -21.49 -1.58
N TRP A 93 1.84 -20.60 -0.78
CA TRP A 93 2.47 -19.38 -1.29
C TRP A 93 3.66 -19.71 -2.20
N VAL A 94 4.55 -20.61 -1.76
CA VAL A 94 5.75 -21.01 -2.54
C VAL A 94 5.35 -21.57 -3.90
N LYS A 95 4.37 -22.47 -3.96
CA LYS A 95 3.89 -23.08 -5.21
C LYS A 95 3.35 -22.03 -6.19
N HIS A 96 2.48 -21.15 -5.71
CA HIS A 96 1.85 -20.14 -6.58
C HIS A 96 2.84 -19.04 -6.98
N ARG A 97 3.75 -18.64 -6.08
CA ARG A 97 4.79 -17.66 -6.39
C ARG A 97 5.73 -18.20 -7.47
N ARG A 98 6.15 -19.46 -7.36
CA ARG A 98 6.99 -20.12 -8.37
C ARG A 98 6.33 -20.15 -9.75
N LEU A 99 5.02 -20.41 -9.82
CA LEU A 99 4.28 -20.43 -11.08
C LEU A 99 4.20 -19.05 -11.76
N ILE A 100 4.05 -17.99 -10.96
CA ILE A 100 3.83 -16.63 -11.48
C ILE A 100 5.15 -15.88 -11.75
N ASN A 101 6.21 -16.16 -10.99
CA ASN A 101 7.52 -15.50 -11.13
C ASN A 101 8.07 -15.43 -12.58
N PRO A 102 7.93 -16.47 -13.44
CA PRO A 102 8.27 -16.40 -14.87
C PRO A 102 7.82 -15.12 -15.58
N ALA A 103 6.59 -14.67 -15.34
CA ALA A 103 6.02 -13.48 -15.97
C ALA A 103 6.64 -12.16 -15.46
N PHE A 104 7.30 -12.19 -14.30
CA PHE A 104 7.89 -11.02 -13.62
C PHE A 104 9.42 -11.04 -13.61
N HIS A 105 10.08 -11.89 -14.40
CA HIS A 105 11.52 -11.78 -14.60
C HIS A 105 11.87 -10.52 -15.40
N ALA A 106 13.06 -9.98 -15.16
CA ALA A 106 13.54 -8.76 -15.81
C ALA A 106 13.44 -8.83 -17.33
N GLU A 107 13.79 -9.96 -17.96
CA GLU A 107 13.69 -10.13 -19.41
C GLU A 107 12.25 -10.03 -19.94
N THR A 108 11.29 -10.61 -19.22
CA THR A 108 9.87 -10.55 -19.58
C THR A 108 9.35 -9.13 -19.39
N LEU A 109 9.71 -8.46 -18.29
CA LEU A 109 9.32 -7.08 -18.03
C LEU A 109 9.89 -6.12 -19.09
N THR A 110 11.14 -6.31 -19.51
CA THR A 110 11.76 -5.51 -20.58
C THR A 110 10.98 -5.63 -21.89
N LYS A 111 10.44 -6.82 -22.21
CA LYS A 111 9.58 -7.02 -23.40
C LYS A 111 8.23 -6.30 -23.29
N MET A 112 7.73 -6.04 -22.08
CA MET A 112 6.50 -5.30 -21.84
C MET A 112 6.70 -3.78 -21.86
N MET A 113 7.94 -3.30 -21.71
CA MET A 113 8.26 -1.85 -21.68
C MET A 113 7.71 -1.06 -22.87
N PRO A 114 7.78 -1.53 -24.14
CA PRO A 114 7.21 -0.78 -25.26
C PRO A 114 5.70 -0.58 -25.13
N ALA A 115 4.96 -1.56 -24.60
CA ALA A 115 3.52 -1.45 -24.40
C ALA A 115 3.19 -0.44 -23.28
N PHE A 116 3.94 -0.47 -22.17
CA PHE A 116 3.78 0.52 -21.09
C PHE A 116 4.09 1.94 -21.56
N HIS A 117 5.16 2.10 -22.34
CA HIS A 117 5.54 3.39 -22.92
C HIS A 117 4.48 3.89 -23.90
N HIS A 118 3.97 3.02 -24.78
CA HIS A 118 2.91 3.38 -25.72
C HIS A 118 1.64 3.83 -25.00
N SER A 119 1.13 3.04 -24.06
CA SER A 119 -0.08 3.39 -23.30
C SER A 119 0.09 4.69 -22.51
N SER A 120 1.26 4.91 -21.90
CA SER A 120 1.55 6.14 -21.18
C SER A 120 1.59 7.34 -22.12
N ASN A 121 2.24 7.20 -23.28
CA ASN A 121 2.35 8.27 -24.26
C ASN A 121 1.00 8.61 -24.91
N GLU A 122 0.14 7.63 -25.17
CA GLU A 122 -1.20 7.89 -25.69
C GLU A 122 -2.01 8.73 -24.70
N MET A 123 -1.96 8.38 -23.41
CA MET A 123 -2.63 9.12 -22.34
C MET A 123 -2.08 10.54 -22.22
N VAL A 124 -0.76 10.72 -22.17
CA VAL A 124 -0.12 12.04 -22.09
C VAL A 124 -0.40 12.88 -23.34
N SER A 125 -0.31 12.29 -24.53
CA SER A 125 -0.59 12.99 -25.79
C SER A 125 -2.04 13.48 -25.86
N LYS A 126 -2.99 12.73 -25.29
CA LYS A 126 -4.39 13.15 -25.18
C LYS A 126 -4.51 14.37 -24.26
N TRP A 127 -3.84 14.37 -23.11
CA TRP A 127 -3.83 15.51 -22.19
C TRP A 127 -3.17 16.75 -22.80
N GLU A 128 -2.04 16.58 -23.49
CA GLU A 128 -1.36 17.66 -24.21
C GLU A 128 -2.28 18.31 -25.25
N LYS A 129 -3.00 17.51 -26.04
CA LYS A 129 -3.98 18.03 -27.02
C LYS A 129 -5.10 18.82 -26.37
N LEU A 130 -5.58 18.39 -25.20
CA LEU A 130 -6.62 19.12 -24.46
C LEU A 130 -6.11 20.47 -23.96
N CYS A 131 -4.87 20.54 -23.48
CA CYS A 131 -4.28 21.80 -23.02
C CYS A 131 -3.86 22.72 -24.18
N LEU A 132 -3.43 22.18 -25.32
CA LEU A 132 -3.19 22.99 -26.53
C LEU A 132 -4.47 23.58 -27.13
N ALA A 133 -5.64 22.99 -26.84
CA ALA A 133 -6.93 23.49 -27.29
C ALA A 133 -7.50 24.61 -26.40
N SER A 134 -6.89 24.92 -25.25
CA SER A 134 -7.31 26.03 -24.39
C SER A 134 -6.69 27.35 -24.84
N ALA A 135 -7.40 28.46 -24.59
CA ALA A 135 -7.02 29.78 -25.09
C ALA A 135 -5.75 30.36 -24.44
N ASP A 136 -5.39 29.86 -23.27
CA ASP A 136 -4.24 30.27 -22.45
C ASP A 136 -3.08 29.27 -22.48
N GLY A 137 -3.22 28.16 -23.22
CA GLY A 137 -2.22 27.09 -23.29
C GLY A 137 -2.07 26.27 -22.00
N SER A 138 -3.00 26.42 -21.06
CA SER A 138 -3.03 25.66 -19.81
C SER A 138 -4.43 25.12 -19.53
N CYS A 139 -4.53 23.93 -18.94
CA CYS A 139 -5.83 23.34 -18.65
C CYS A 139 -5.82 22.51 -17.36
N GLU A 140 -6.87 22.62 -16.55
CA GLU A 140 -7.10 21.74 -15.40
C GLU A 140 -7.76 20.44 -15.87
N LEU A 141 -7.15 19.29 -15.54
CA LEU A 141 -7.61 17.97 -15.99
C LEU A 141 -7.89 17.04 -14.82
N ASP A 142 -9.06 16.41 -14.84
CA ASP A 142 -9.40 15.30 -13.95
C ASP A 142 -8.76 14.00 -14.48
N VAL A 143 -7.52 13.74 -14.04
CA VAL A 143 -6.74 12.56 -14.44
C VAL A 143 -7.32 11.24 -13.91
N TRP A 144 -8.19 11.27 -12.91
CA TRP A 144 -8.71 10.06 -12.28
C TRP A 144 -9.52 9.21 -13.26
N LYS A 145 -10.20 9.86 -14.21
CA LYS A 145 -10.98 9.18 -15.25
C LYS A 145 -10.13 8.38 -16.23
N ASP A 146 -8.91 8.84 -16.48
CA ASP A 146 -7.99 8.20 -17.42
C ASP A 146 -7.07 7.18 -16.72
N ILE A 147 -6.85 7.31 -15.40
CA ILE A 147 -5.96 6.42 -14.62
C ILE A 147 -6.69 5.25 -13.96
N LYS A 148 -7.99 5.39 -13.63
CA LYS A 148 -8.70 4.29 -12.96
C LYS A 148 -8.88 3.11 -13.94
N ALA A 149 -8.55 1.90 -13.47
CA ALA A 149 -8.82 0.64 -14.16
C ALA A 149 -10.31 0.25 -14.11
#